data_AF-A0A6J2AFK0-F1
#
_entry.id   AF-A0A6J2AFK0-F1
#
_cell.length_a   1.000
_cell.length_b   1.000
_cell.length_c   1.000
_cell.angle_alpha   90.00
_cell.angle_beta   90.00
_cell.angle_gamma   90.00
#
_symmetry.space_group_name_H-M   'P 1'
#
loop_
_entity.id
_entity.type
_entity.pdbx_description
1 polymer ?
#
loop_
_entity_poly.entity_id
_entity_poly.type
_entity_poly.pdbx_seq_one_letter_code
_entity_poly.pdbx_strand_id
1 'polypeptide(L)'
;MLTRVKSAVANFMGGIMAGSSGSEHSGGGCGGSDLPLRFPYGRPEFLGLSQDEVECSADHIARPILILKETRRLPWATGYAEVINAGKSTYNEDQASCEVLTVKKKAGAITSTPNRNSTKRRSSLPNGEGLQLKENSESEGVSCHYWSLFDGHAGSGAAVVASRLLQHHVTEQLQDIVEILKNSAVLPPTCLGEEPENTPANSRTLTRAASLRGGVGAPGSPSTPPTRFFTEKKIPHECLVIGALESAFKEMDLQIERERSSYNISGGCTALIVVCLLGKLYVANAGDSRAIIIRNGEIIPMSSEFTPETERQRLQYLAFMQPHLLGNEFTHLEFPRRVQRKELGKKMLYRDFNMTGWAYKTIEDDDLKFPLIYGEGKKARVMATIGVTRGLGDHDLKVHDSNIYIKPFLSSAPEIFFSFI
;
A
#
# COMPACT_ATOMS: atom_id res chain seq x y z
N MET A 1 -16.24 30.17 16.56
CA MET A 1 -15.61 29.27 15.56
C MET A 1 -14.09 29.25 15.64
N LEU A 2 -13.38 30.37 15.86
CA LEU A 2 -11.92 30.40 16.12
C LEU A 2 -11.45 29.65 17.38
N THR A 3 -12.36 29.25 18.26
CA THR A 3 -12.09 28.54 19.53
C THR A 3 -11.99 27.02 19.37
N ARG A 4 -12.60 26.41 18.34
CA ARG A 4 -12.66 24.95 18.20
C ARG A 4 -11.32 24.33 17.78
N VAL A 5 -10.63 24.94 16.82
CA VAL A 5 -9.29 24.46 16.39
C VAL A 5 -8.17 24.84 17.37
N LYS A 6 -8.35 25.89 18.20
CA LYS A 6 -7.38 26.23 19.25
C LYS A 6 -7.27 25.14 20.33
N SER A 7 -8.36 24.42 20.62
CA SER A 7 -8.38 23.36 21.63
C SER A 7 -7.52 22.15 21.23
N ALA A 8 -7.60 21.74 19.96
CA ALA A 8 -6.76 20.66 19.42
C ALA A 8 -5.26 21.03 19.40
N VAL A 9 -4.93 22.31 19.15
CA VAL A 9 -3.54 22.80 19.15
C VAL A 9 -2.98 23.01 20.57
N ALA A 10 -3.81 23.41 21.54
CA ALA A 10 -3.38 23.63 22.92
C ALA A 10 -2.94 22.33 23.62
N ASN A 11 -3.65 21.22 23.37
CA ASN A 11 -3.27 19.90 23.90
C ASN A 11 -1.96 19.35 23.29
N PHE A 12 -1.51 19.89 22.16
CA PHE A 12 -0.28 19.45 21.48
C PHE A 12 0.96 20.28 21.86
N MET A 13 0.78 21.53 22.28
CA MET A 13 1.90 22.40 22.72
C MET A 13 2.30 22.20 24.18
N GLY A 14 1.44 21.56 25.00
CA GLY A 14 1.72 21.20 26.38
C GLY A 14 2.09 19.73 26.53
N GLY A 15 3.36 19.38 26.26
CA GLY A 15 3.88 18.11 26.74
C GLY A 15 3.98 18.18 28.26
N ILE A 16 3.06 17.52 28.98
CA ILE A 16 3.21 17.04 30.37
C ILE A 16 2.08 16.03 30.65
N MET A 17 2.47 14.95 31.33
CA MET A 17 1.65 13.86 31.83
C MET A 17 0.41 14.31 32.60
N ALA A 18 -0.71 13.65 32.36
CA ALA A 18 -1.75 13.50 33.37
C ALA A 18 -1.96 12.00 33.57
N GLY A 19 -1.37 11.46 34.64
CA GLY A 19 -1.69 10.12 35.13
C GLY A 19 -3.13 10.13 35.63
N SER A 20 -3.95 9.21 35.14
CA SER A 20 -5.23 8.92 35.76
C SER A 20 -5.08 7.62 36.54
N SER A 21 -4.90 7.76 37.85
CA SER A 21 -5.16 6.71 38.83
C SER A 21 -6.61 6.23 38.71
N GLY A 22 -6.79 4.92 38.84
CA GLY A 22 -8.02 4.23 38.45
C GLY A 22 -9.27 4.52 39.28
N SER A 23 -10.39 4.28 38.62
CA SER A 23 -11.60 3.72 39.22
C SER A 23 -12.46 3.18 38.08
N GLU A 24 -12.58 1.86 38.01
CA GLU A 24 -13.59 1.19 37.19
C GLU A 24 -14.96 1.70 37.59
N HIS A 25 -15.68 2.35 36.67
CA HIS A 25 -17.13 2.42 36.70
C HIS A 25 -17.66 2.33 35.28
N SER A 26 -18.50 1.31 35.11
CA SER A 26 -19.32 0.97 33.96
C SER A 26 -20.25 2.13 33.59
N GLY A 27 -20.20 2.54 32.31
CA GLY A 27 -21.27 3.31 31.67
C GLY A 27 -20.84 4.63 31.01
N GLY A 28 -20.79 4.61 29.67
CA GLY A 28 -21.18 5.76 28.85
C GLY A 28 -20.08 6.61 28.21
N GLY A 29 -19.84 6.39 26.92
CA GLY A 29 -19.59 7.49 25.97
C GLY A 29 -18.29 7.49 25.15
N CYS A 30 -18.23 6.70 24.07
CA CYS A 30 -17.88 7.14 22.70
C CYS A 30 -17.72 5.93 21.75
N GLY A 31 -18.76 5.65 20.97
CA GLY A 31 -18.65 5.12 19.60
C GLY A 31 -17.87 3.83 19.32
N GLY A 32 -17.69 2.92 20.28
CA GLY A 32 -17.26 1.56 19.97
C GLY A 32 -18.39 0.86 19.22
N SER A 33 -18.17 0.48 17.95
CA SER A 33 -19.12 -0.37 17.24
C SER A 33 -19.29 -1.67 18.03
N ASP A 34 -20.53 -2.08 18.31
CA ASP A 34 -20.86 -3.40 18.91
C ASP A 34 -20.44 -4.60 18.03
N LEU A 35 -19.69 -4.35 16.96
CA LEU A 35 -19.16 -5.35 16.04
C LEU A 35 -18.01 -6.13 16.69
N PRO A 36 -17.93 -7.45 16.44
CA PRO A 36 -16.81 -8.25 16.92
C PRO A 36 -15.51 -7.84 16.24
N LEU A 37 -14.37 -8.11 16.90
CA LEU A 37 -13.06 -8.00 16.25
C LEU A 37 -12.93 -9.03 15.13
N ARG A 38 -12.28 -8.66 14.02
CA ARG A 38 -11.98 -9.60 12.92
C ARG A 38 -10.99 -10.68 13.35
N PHE A 39 -9.96 -10.25 14.09
CA PHE A 39 -8.95 -11.07 14.73
C PHE A 39 -8.63 -10.46 16.11
N PRO A 40 -8.37 -11.26 17.14
CA PRO A 40 -7.96 -10.75 18.44
C PRO A 40 -6.60 -10.06 18.33
N TYR A 41 -6.39 -9.06 19.19
CA TYR A 41 -5.07 -8.47 19.37
C TYR A 41 -4.08 -9.54 19.87
N GLY A 42 -2.85 -9.45 19.37
CA GLY A 42 -1.72 -10.28 19.79
C GLY A 42 -0.42 -9.70 19.26
N ARG A 43 0.70 -10.29 19.64
CA ARG A 43 2.01 -10.01 19.02
C ARG A 43 2.23 -10.98 17.84
N PRO A 44 3.22 -10.76 16.96
CA PRO A 44 3.53 -11.66 15.86
C PRO A 44 3.57 -13.13 16.30
N GLU A 45 2.82 -14.00 15.60
CA GLU A 45 2.59 -15.39 16.02
C GLU A 45 3.89 -16.17 16.25
N PHE A 46 4.92 -15.88 15.46
CA PHE A 46 6.23 -16.53 15.56
C PHE A 46 6.98 -16.24 16.87
N LEU A 47 6.60 -15.21 17.63
CA LEU A 47 7.14 -14.96 18.97
C LEU A 47 6.67 -16.01 19.98
N GLY A 48 5.51 -16.65 19.72
CA GLY A 48 4.99 -17.73 20.56
C GLY A 48 4.75 -17.31 22.01
N LEU A 49 4.25 -16.10 22.22
CA LEU A 49 3.94 -15.55 23.55
C LEU A 49 2.62 -16.15 24.07
N SER A 50 2.56 -16.42 25.38
CA SER A 50 1.30 -16.66 26.09
C SER A 50 0.51 -15.34 26.23
N GLN A 51 -0.76 -15.43 26.63
CA GLN A 51 -1.58 -14.23 26.88
C GLN A 51 -0.94 -13.34 27.96
N ASP A 52 -0.45 -13.94 29.06
CA ASP A 52 0.24 -13.23 30.13
C ASP A 52 1.52 -12.54 29.62
N GLU A 53 2.30 -13.20 28.75
CA GLU A 53 3.49 -12.60 28.14
C GLU A 53 3.15 -11.44 27.19
N VAL A 54 2.01 -11.52 26.48
CA VAL A 54 1.50 -10.41 25.66
C VAL A 54 1.12 -9.22 26.54
N GLU A 55 0.50 -9.45 27.69
CA GLU A 55 0.18 -8.39 28.66
C GLU A 55 1.45 -7.76 29.25
N CYS A 56 2.42 -8.57 29.66
CA CYS A 56 3.72 -8.09 30.13
C CYS A 56 4.50 -7.30 29.05
N SER A 57 4.33 -7.64 27.76
CA SER A 57 4.96 -6.91 26.67
C SER A 57 4.46 -5.47 26.51
N ALA A 58 3.30 -5.15 27.09
CA ALA A 58 2.73 -3.81 27.11
C ALA A 58 3.24 -2.93 28.27
N ASP A 59 4.24 -3.38 29.04
CA ASP A 59 4.85 -2.60 30.10
C ASP A 59 5.69 -1.45 29.53
N HIS A 60 5.21 -0.23 29.77
CA HIS A 60 5.82 1.01 29.32
C HIS A 60 6.99 1.51 30.17
N ILE A 61 7.15 0.96 31.38
CA ILE A 61 8.27 1.26 32.27
C ILE A 61 9.43 0.34 31.93
N ALA A 62 9.19 -0.97 31.92
CA ALA A 62 10.23 -1.97 31.66
C ALA A 62 10.62 -2.04 30.18
N ARG A 63 9.67 -1.82 29.26
CA ARG A 63 9.84 -1.87 27.80
C ARG A 63 10.68 -3.08 27.36
N PRO A 64 10.22 -4.31 27.68
CA PRO A 64 10.98 -5.51 27.38
C PRO A 64 11.24 -5.63 25.88
N ILE A 65 12.47 -6.01 25.52
CA ILE A 65 12.82 -6.34 24.14
C ILE A 65 12.32 -7.75 23.88
N LEU A 66 11.37 -7.90 22.96
CA LEU A 66 10.85 -9.20 22.55
C LEU A 66 11.70 -9.73 21.39
N ILE A 67 12.15 -10.98 21.51
CA ILE A 67 12.91 -11.70 20.50
C ILE A 67 12.32 -13.09 20.28
N LEU A 68 12.78 -13.78 19.25
CA LEU A 68 12.42 -15.18 19.03
C LEU A 68 12.84 -16.05 20.23
N LYS A 69 11.93 -16.88 20.73
CA LYS A 69 12.27 -17.95 21.68
C LYS A 69 13.27 -18.91 21.01
N GLU A 70 14.24 -19.44 21.76
CA GLU A 70 15.33 -20.28 21.22
C GLU A 70 14.84 -21.48 20.39
N THR A 71 13.62 -21.97 20.65
CA THR A 71 12.98 -23.07 19.95
C THR A 71 12.34 -22.69 18.62
N ARG A 72 12.16 -21.40 18.33
CA ARG A 72 11.54 -20.87 17.10
C ARG A 72 12.63 -20.33 16.18
N ARG A 73 12.70 -20.86 14.96
CA ARG A 73 13.53 -20.30 13.89
C ARG A 73 12.64 -19.82 12.76
N LEU A 74 12.87 -18.58 12.33
CA LEU A 74 12.27 -18.06 11.11
C LEU A 74 13.05 -18.56 9.88
N PRO A 75 12.41 -18.65 8.71
CA PRO A 75 13.08 -19.08 7.48
C PRO A 75 14.19 -18.09 7.07
N TRP A 76 15.05 -18.51 6.13
CA TRP A 76 16.11 -17.67 5.55
C TRP A 76 17.08 -17.03 6.57
N ALA A 77 17.34 -17.72 7.70
CA ALA A 77 18.15 -17.18 8.78
C ALA A 77 17.68 -15.79 9.28
N THR A 78 16.36 -15.57 9.27
CA THR A 78 15.74 -14.32 9.71
C THR A 78 15.80 -14.19 11.23
N GLY A 79 16.15 -13.00 11.71
CA GLY A 79 16.00 -12.60 13.12
C GLY A 79 14.83 -11.64 13.30
N TYR A 80 14.36 -11.51 14.54
CA TYR A 80 13.32 -10.56 14.90
C TYR A 80 13.57 -9.97 16.29
N ALA A 81 13.35 -8.66 16.42
CA ALA A 81 13.31 -7.98 17.69
C ALA A 81 12.32 -6.82 17.63
N GLU A 82 11.55 -6.62 18.70
CA GLU A 82 10.64 -5.47 18.84
C GLU A 82 10.64 -4.94 20.27
N VAL A 83 10.19 -3.70 20.42
CA VAL A 83 9.95 -3.07 21.73
C VAL A 83 8.76 -2.13 21.61
N ILE A 84 7.90 -2.10 22.63
CA ILE A 84 6.79 -1.16 22.67
C ILE A 84 7.29 0.30 22.69
N ASN A 85 6.48 1.20 22.16
CA ASN A 85 6.73 2.63 22.23
C ASN A 85 6.76 3.15 23.69
N ALA A 86 7.24 4.38 23.89
CA ALA A 86 7.43 4.99 25.21
C ALA A 86 6.18 5.74 25.72
N GLY A 87 4.99 5.13 25.64
CA GLY A 87 3.78 5.61 26.33
C GLY A 87 2.78 6.36 25.45
N LYS A 88 2.75 6.07 24.15
CA LYS A 88 1.79 6.68 23.21
C LYS A 88 0.46 5.93 23.14
N SER A 89 0.48 4.62 23.31
CA SER A 89 -0.67 3.72 23.17
C SER A 89 -0.68 2.70 24.30
N THR A 90 -1.84 2.14 24.64
CA THR A 90 -1.93 1.11 25.69
C THR A 90 -1.19 -0.17 25.32
N TYR A 91 -1.24 -0.54 24.04
CA TYR A 91 -0.62 -1.74 23.48
C TYR A 91 0.37 -1.35 22.40
N ASN A 92 1.31 -2.26 22.08
CA ASN A 92 2.11 -2.12 20.87
C ASN A 92 1.19 -2.35 19.66
N GLU A 93 0.97 -1.31 18.85
CA GLU A 93 0.07 -1.37 17.69
C GLU A 93 0.76 -2.03 16.48
N ASP A 94 2.10 -2.15 16.52
CA ASP A 94 2.90 -2.69 15.44
C ASP A 94 2.66 -4.19 15.24
N GLN A 95 2.74 -4.67 14.01
CA GLN A 95 2.68 -6.08 13.66
C GLN A 95 3.77 -6.46 12.65
N ALA A 96 4.08 -7.75 12.60
CA ALA A 96 5.00 -8.33 11.64
C ALA A 96 4.57 -9.76 11.29
N SER A 97 4.92 -10.20 10.09
CA SER A 97 4.80 -11.61 9.70
C SER A 97 6.00 -12.05 8.86
N CYS A 98 6.29 -13.35 8.89
CA CYS A 98 7.40 -13.96 8.18
C CYS A 98 6.98 -15.36 7.73
N GLU A 99 6.87 -15.58 6.41
CA GLU A 99 6.31 -16.79 5.82
C GLU A 99 7.09 -17.26 4.59
N VAL A 100 6.97 -18.55 4.27
CA VAL A 100 7.37 -19.09 2.96
C VAL A 100 6.11 -19.37 2.16
N LEU A 101 5.86 -18.55 1.15
CA LEU A 101 4.68 -18.65 0.30
C LEU A 101 4.97 -19.63 -0.84
N THR A 102 3.96 -20.44 -1.21
CA THR A 102 4.02 -21.31 -2.39
C THR A 102 2.99 -20.85 -3.40
N VAL A 103 3.45 -20.27 -4.51
CA VAL A 103 2.61 -19.75 -5.58
C VAL A 103 2.45 -20.81 -6.67
N LYS A 104 1.21 -21.21 -6.95
CA LYS A 104 0.87 -22.17 -8.00
C LYS A 104 -0.15 -21.56 -8.95
N LYS A 105 -0.12 -21.93 -10.23
CA LYS A 105 -1.14 -21.51 -11.19
C LYS A 105 -2.53 -21.84 -10.65
N LYS A 106 -3.46 -20.89 -10.74
CA LYS A 106 -4.85 -21.11 -10.37
C LYS A 106 -5.44 -22.23 -11.25
N ALA A 107 -5.91 -23.31 -10.63
CA ALA A 107 -6.54 -24.41 -11.35
C ALA A 107 -7.89 -23.94 -11.91
N GLY A 108 -7.94 -23.66 -13.21
CA GLY A 108 -9.18 -23.40 -13.95
C GLY A 108 -9.48 -21.92 -14.23
N ALA A 109 -8.82 -21.37 -15.25
CA ALA A 109 -9.46 -20.43 -16.18
C ALA A 109 -9.49 -21.10 -17.56
N ILE A 110 -10.25 -22.20 -17.66
CA ILE A 110 -10.63 -22.73 -18.96
C ILE A 110 -11.68 -21.76 -19.48
N THR A 111 -11.36 -20.99 -20.52
CA THR A 111 -12.38 -20.34 -21.36
C THR A 111 -13.18 -21.45 -22.03
N SER A 112 -14.17 -22.01 -21.33
CA SER A 112 -15.10 -22.98 -21.86
C SER A 112 -16.09 -22.25 -22.79
N THR A 113 -15.68 -22.03 -24.02
CA THR A 113 -16.64 -21.86 -25.12
C THR A 113 -17.49 -23.13 -25.21
N PRO A 114 -18.82 -23.07 -25.10
CA PRO A 114 -19.66 -24.26 -25.16
C PRO A 114 -19.73 -24.73 -26.62
N ASN A 115 -18.82 -25.62 -27.02
CA ASN A 115 -18.93 -26.29 -28.31
C ASN A 115 -19.96 -27.43 -28.17
N ARG A 116 -21.22 -27.08 -28.39
CA ARG A 116 -22.33 -28.02 -28.53
C ARG A 116 -22.12 -28.78 -29.83
N ASN A 117 -21.57 -29.99 -29.75
CA ASN A 117 -21.89 -31.15 -30.61
C ASN A 117 -20.97 -32.34 -30.27
N SER A 118 -21.47 -33.32 -29.52
CA SER A 118 -21.34 -34.72 -29.93
C SER A 118 -22.25 -35.62 -29.10
N THR A 119 -22.94 -36.48 -29.84
CA THR A 119 -23.92 -37.46 -29.41
C THR A 119 -23.29 -38.57 -28.56
N LYS A 120 -23.91 -38.86 -27.43
CA LYS A 120 -23.67 -40.02 -26.56
C LYS A 120 -23.61 -41.33 -27.38
N ARG A 121 -22.53 -42.10 -27.21
CA ARG A 121 -22.57 -43.57 -27.27
C ARG A 121 -21.87 -44.13 -26.03
N ARG A 122 -22.60 -44.99 -25.31
CA ARG A 122 -22.19 -45.79 -24.16
C ARG A 122 -21.60 -47.12 -24.66
N SER A 123 -20.48 -47.55 -24.08
CA SER A 123 -20.02 -48.95 -23.95
C SER A 123 -18.82 -48.96 -22.99
N SER A 124 -18.97 -49.32 -21.71
CA SER A 124 -18.92 -50.68 -21.12
C SER A 124 -17.50 -51.24 -20.91
N LEU A 125 -17.17 -51.33 -19.61
CA LEU A 125 -16.31 -52.30 -18.90
C LEU A 125 -14.81 -52.00 -18.64
N PRO A 126 -14.27 -52.50 -17.50
CA PRO A 126 -13.01 -52.08 -16.89
C PRO A 126 -11.88 -53.09 -17.13
N ASN A 127 -10.64 -52.60 -17.21
CA ASN A 127 -9.39 -53.32 -17.00
C ASN A 127 -8.40 -52.24 -16.55
N GLY A 128 -7.64 -52.36 -15.45
CA GLY A 128 -6.80 -53.48 -15.08
C GLY A 128 -5.36 -53.01 -15.21
N GLU A 129 -4.77 -52.63 -14.07
CA GLU A 129 -3.34 -52.46 -13.80
C GLU A 129 -2.50 -51.45 -14.59
N GLY A 130 -1.89 -50.53 -13.83
CA GLY A 130 -0.93 -49.57 -14.32
C GLY A 130 -0.67 -48.48 -13.27
N LEU A 131 -0.14 -48.86 -12.11
CA LEU A 131 0.50 -47.94 -11.16
C LEU A 131 1.75 -47.37 -11.85
N GLN A 132 1.56 -46.42 -12.76
CA GLN A 132 2.57 -45.43 -13.07
C GLN A 132 2.25 -44.22 -12.21
N LEU A 133 2.99 -44.10 -11.11
CA LEU A 133 3.32 -42.80 -10.54
C LEU A 133 3.96 -41.98 -11.66
N LYS A 134 3.14 -41.31 -12.47
CA LYS A 134 3.58 -40.08 -13.12
C LYS A 134 3.80 -39.11 -11.98
N GLU A 135 5.04 -39.03 -11.51
CA GLU A 135 5.52 -37.87 -10.79
C GLU A 135 5.17 -36.66 -11.66
N ASN A 136 4.16 -35.92 -11.20
CA ASN A 136 3.57 -34.81 -11.88
C ASN A 136 4.47 -33.59 -11.68
N SER A 137 5.67 -33.63 -12.27
CA SER A 137 6.69 -32.58 -12.21
C SER A 137 6.25 -31.27 -12.88
N GLU A 138 5.10 -31.25 -13.55
CA GLU A 138 4.41 -30.04 -14.06
C GLU A 138 3.64 -29.25 -12.96
N SER A 139 3.62 -29.73 -11.71
CA SER A 139 2.83 -29.11 -10.61
C SER A 139 3.64 -28.23 -9.67
N GLU A 140 4.94 -28.04 -9.94
CA GLU A 140 5.83 -27.36 -9.02
C GLU A 140 5.60 -25.85 -9.07
N GLY A 141 5.08 -25.29 -7.99
CA GLY A 141 4.89 -23.85 -7.84
C GLY A 141 6.22 -23.12 -7.73
N VAL A 142 6.18 -21.79 -7.64
CA VAL A 142 7.33 -20.99 -7.22
C VAL A 142 7.20 -20.68 -5.74
N SER A 143 8.24 -21.00 -4.97
CA SER A 143 8.32 -20.57 -3.57
C SER A 143 8.96 -19.19 -3.46
N CYS A 144 8.41 -18.34 -2.59
CA CYS A 144 9.02 -17.07 -2.21
C CYS A 144 9.00 -16.88 -0.69
N HIS A 145 9.99 -16.13 -0.20
CA HIS A 145 10.02 -15.74 1.21
C HIS A 145 9.36 -14.38 1.34
N TYR A 146 8.51 -14.22 2.35
CA TYR A 146 7.74 -13.03 2.61
C TYR A 146 8.02 -12.54 4.03
N TRP A 147 8.30 -11.25 4.15
CA TRP A 147 8.39 -10.55 5.42
C TRP A 147 7.50 -9.32 5.37
N SER A 148 6.95 -8.94 6.51
CA SER A 148 6.17 -7.72 6.62
C SER A 148 6.35 -7.03 7.96
N LEU A 149 6.16 -5.72 7.95
CA LEU A 149 6.11 -4.84 9.09
C LEU A 149 4.96 -3.84 8.89
N PHE A 150 4.15 -3.68 9.92
CA PHE A 150 3.04 -2.73 9.96
C PHE A 150 3.16 -1.91 11.23
N ASP A 151 3.48 -0.62 11.12
CA ASP A 151 3.43 0.34 12.23
C ASP A 151 1.99 0.82 12.36
N GLY A 152 1.30 0.41 13.42
CA GLY A 152 -0.13 0.68 13.63
C GLY A 152 -0.35 2.01 14.34
N HIS A 153 -1.47 2.67 14.06
CA HIS A 153 -1.84 3.91 14.73
C HIS A 153 -3.35 4.06 14.93
N ALA A 154 -3.72 4.71 16.04
CA ALA A 154 -5.11 4.97 16.43
C ALA A 154 -5.94 3.67 16.55
N GLY A 155 -5.32 2.60 17.02
CA GLY A 155 -5.84 1.26 17.06
C GLY A 155 -4.93 0.26 16.31
N SER A 156 -4.94 -0.99 16.77
CA SER A 156 -4.16 -2.07 16.16
C SER A 156 -4.92 -2.85 15.08
N GLY A 157 -6.22 -2.57 14.88
CA GLY A 157 -7.10 -3.37 14.04
C GLY A 157 -6.60 -3.53 12.61
N ALA A 158 -6.25 -2.41 11.95
CA ALA A 158 -5.72 -2.43 10.59
C ALA A 158 -4.41 -3.23 10.47
N ALA A 159 -3.45 -3.01 11.38
CA ALA A 159 -2.17 -3.72 11.39
C ALA A 159 -2.35 -5.24 11.61
N VAL A 160 -3.22 -5.62 12.55
CA VAL A 160 -3.52 -7.03 12.83
C VAL A 160 -4.16 -7.70 11.61
N VAL A 161 -5.14 -7.07 10.98
CA VAL A 161 -5.79 -7.60 9.77
C VAL A 161 -4.79 -7.72 8.62
N ALA A 162 -3.99 -6.68 8.37
CA ALA A 162 -2.99 -6.67 7.31
C ALA A 162 -1.92 -7.75 7.50
N SER A 163 -1.45 -7.94 8.74
CA SER A 163 -0.43 -8.97 9.07
C SER A 163 -0.85 -10.40 8.79
N ARG A 164 -2.17 -10.65 8.76
CA ARG A 164 -2.74 -11.97 8.52
C ARG A 164 -3.20 -12.20 7.09
N LEU A 165 -3.49 -11.13 6.33
CA LEU A 165 -4.17 -11.25 5.05
C LEU A 165 -3.38 -10.70 3.85
N LEU A 166 -2.45 -9.77 4.03
CA LEU A 166 -1.74 -9.15 2.89
C LEU A 166 -0.92 -10.17 2.08
N GLN A 167 -0.31 -11.15 2.75
CA GLN A 167 0.43 -12.24 2.09
C GLN A 167 -0.45 -13.16 1.25
N HIS A 168 -1.74 -13.27 1.58
CA HIS A 168 -2.71 -13.99 0.75
C HIS A 168 -3.01 -13.21 -0.53
N HIS A 169 -3.24 -11.90 -0.44
CA HIS A 169 -3.40 -11.03 -1.62
C HIS A 169 -2.17 -11.06 -2.52
N VAL A 170 -0.96 -10.98 -1.94
CA VAL A 170 0.29 -11.11 -2.69
C VAL A 170 0.34 -12.46 -3.41
N THR A 171 0.00 -13.55 -2.72
CA THR A 171 -0.04 -14.88 -3.34
C THR A 171 -1.01 -14.89 -4.51
N GLU A 172 -2.26 -14.45 -4.32
CA GLU A 172 -3.29 -14.43 -5.36
C GLU A 172 -2.85 -13.65 -6.60
N GLN A 173 -2.29 -12.45 -6.45
CA GLN A 173 -1.81 -11.65 -7.58
C GLN A 173 -0.63 -12.32 -8.30
N LEU A 174 0.27 -12.99 -7.57
CA LEU A 174 1.37 -13.73 -8.17
C LEU A 174 0.91 -15.00 -8.91
N GLN A 175 -0.21 -15.63 -8.50
CA GLN A 175 -0.72 -16.83 -9.17
C GLN A 175 -1.10 -16.58 -10.63
N ASP A 176 -1.54 -15.37 -10.96
CA ASP A 176 -1.94 -14.99 -12.32
C ASP A 176 -0.74 -14.86 -13.27
N ILE A 177 0.46 -14.60 -12.73
CA ILE A 177 1.68 -14.38 -13.51
C ILE A 177 2.75 -15.47 -13.32
N VAL A 178 2.56 -16.41 -12.39
CA VAL A 178 3.61 -17.38 -11.99
C VAL A 178 4.15 -18.22 -13.14
N GLU A 179 3.30 -18.62 -14.09
CA GLU A 179 3.74 -19.40 -15.25
C GLU A 179 4.64 -18.60 -16.21
N ILE A 180 4.39 -17.28 -16.32
CA ILE A 180 5.23 -16.38 -17.10
C ILE A 180 6.58 -16.23 -16.39
N LEU A 181 6.57 -16.03 -15.07
CA LEU A 181 7.78 -15.84 -14.27
C LEU A 181 8.72 -17.06 -14.28
N LYS A 182 8.18 -18.28 -14.40
CA LYS A 182 8.98 -19.51 -14.51
C LYS A 182 9.84 -19.54 -15.77
N ASN A 183 9.38 -18.96 -16.88
CA ASN A 183 10.12 -18.92 -18.14
C ASN A 183 10.75 -17.55 -18.39
N SER A 184 11.78 -17.23 -17.60
CA SER A 184 12.49 -15.95 -17.73
C SER A 184 13.18 -15.71 -19.08
N ALA A 185 13.33 -16.75 -19.92
CA ALA A 185 13.96 -16.64 -21.24
C ALA A 185 13.07 -15.94 -22.28
N VAL A 186 11.75 -15.90 -22.07
CA VAL A 186 10.78 -15.27 -22.96
C VAL A 186 10.18 -14.07 -22.26
N LEU A 187 10.10 -12.92 -22.93
CA LEU A 187 9.46 -11.75 -22.33
C LEU A 187 7.97 -12.03 -22.08
N PRO A 188 7.37 -11.37 -21.06
CA PRO A 188 5.93 -11.34 -20.87
C PRO A 188 5.18 -11.07 -22.19
N PRO A 189 4.21 -11.91 -22.57
CA PRO A 189 3.38 -11.65 -23.73
C PRO A 189 2.50 -10.42 -23.48
N THR A 190 2.32 -9.60 -24.50
CA THR A 190 1.42 -8.43 -24.42
C THR A 190 -0.05 -8.83 -24.33
N CYS A 191 -0.42 -9.90 -25.05
CA CYS A 191 -1.75 -10.50 -25.02
C CYS A 191 -1.62 -11.98 -24.63
N LEU A 192 -2.31 -12.39 -23.57
CA LEU A 192 -2.35 -13.81 -23.17
C LEU A 192 -3.21 -14.62 -24.15
N GLY A 193 -2.68 -15.75 -24.62
CA GLY A 193 -3.40 -16.67 -25.52
C GLY A 193 -3.31 -16.32 -27.00
N GLU A 194 -2.61 -15.24 -27.38
CA GLU A 194 -2.21 -15.01 -28.76
C GLU A 194 -0.91 -15.79 -29.01
N GLU A 195 -0.95 -16.73 -29.96
CA GLU A 195 0.28 -17.32 -30.48
C GLU A 195 1.10 -16.24 -31.19
N PRO A 196 2.43 -16.23 -31.06
CA PRO A 196 3.24 -15.25 -31.79
C PRO A 196 3.01 -15.43 -33.29
N GLU A 197 2.34 -14.47 -33.93
CA GLU A 197 2.31 -14.41 -35.38
C GLU A 197 3.77 -14.34 -35.85
N ASN A 198 4.22 -15.37 -36.56
CA ASN A 198 5.48 -15.39 -37.30
C ASN A 198 5.46 -14.28 -38.35
N THR A 199 5.69 -13.03 -37.94
CA THR A 199 5.91 -11.92 -38.87
C THR A 199 7.37 -11.95 -39.28
N PRO A 200 7.68 -12.07 -40.59
CA PRO A 200 9.05 -12.19 -41.05
C PRO A 200 9.82 -10.90 -40.76
N ALA A 201 11.07 -11.07 -40.32
CA ALA A 201 12.03 -10.01 -40.07
C ALA A 201 12.15 -9.04 -41.25
N ASN A 202 11.42 -7.93 -41.21
CA ASN A 202 11.63 -6.78 -42.07
C ASN A 202 11.12 -5.52 -41.36
N SER A 203 11.82 -5.13 -40.29
CA SER A 203 11.74 -3.77 -39.77
C SER A 203 12.35 -2.82 -40.80
N ARG A 204 11.57 -2.39 -41.79
CA ARG A 204 11.92 -1.22 -42.60
C ARG A 204 11.71 0.01 -41.74
N THR A 205 12.80 0.63 -41.32
CA THR A 205 12.83 1.92 -40.64
C THR A 205 12.09 2.96 -41.49
N LEU A 206 10.86 3.30 -41.12
CA LEU A 206 10.11 4.39 -41.73
C LEU A 206 10.68 5.71 -41.20
N THR A 207 11.48 6.38 -42.04
CA THR A 207 12.03 7.71 -41.75
C THR A 207 10.91 8.72 -41.50
N ARG A 208 11.11 9.58 -40.49
CA ARG A 208 10.22 10.66 -40.01
C ARG A 208 9.58 11.55 -41.10
N ALA A 209 10.19 11.60 -42.30
CA ALA A 209 9.70 12.34 -43.45
C ALA A 209 8.39 11.79 -44.08
N ALA A 210 8.06 10.51 -43.88
CA ALA A 210 6.81 9.92 -44.39
C ALA A 210 5.57 10.40 -43.61
N SER A 211 5.74 10.83 -42.35
CA SER A 211 4.62 11.22 -41.49
C SER A 211 4.08 12.65 -41.76
N LEU A 212 4.76 13.45 -42.59
CA LEU A 212 4.39 14.85 -42.86
C LEU A 212 3.77 15.09 -44.24
N ARG A 213 3.61 14.07 -45.09
CA ARG A 213 2.92 14.18 -46.39
C ARG A 213 1.49 13.63 -46.36
N GLY A 214 0.76 13.90 -45.28
CA GLY A 214 -0.63 13.53 -45.09
C GLY A 214 -1.61 14.71 -45.15
N GLY A 215 -1.29 15.74 -45.93
CA GLY A 215 -2.21 16.83 -46.24
C GLY A 215 -2.57 16.75 -47.72
N VAL A 216 -3.87 16.82 -48.02
CA VAL A 216 -4.50 16.92 -49.35
C VAL A 216 -4.60 15.59 -50.14
N GLY A 217 -5.74 14.89 -49.99
CA GLY A 217 -6.12 13.74 -50.84
C GLY A 217 -7.49 13.18 -50.47
N ALA A 218 -8.33 12.98 -51.48
CA ALA A 218 -9.79 12.79 -51.46
C ALA A 218 -10.34 11.54 -50.72
N PRO A 219 -11.64 11.53 -50.35
CA PRO A 219 -12.26 10.39 -49.67
C PRO A 219 -12.58 9.27 -50.67
N GLY A 220 -11.99 8.09 -50.48
CA GLY A 220 -12.42 6.88 -51.17
C GLY A 220 -11.30 5.92 -51.53
N SER A 221 -10.93 5.03 -50.62
CA SER A 221 -10.43 3.67 -50.92
C SER A 221 -10.47 2.80 -49.66
N PRO A 222 -11.04 1.58 -49.66
CA PRO A 222 -11.17 0.74 -48.46
C PRO A 222 -9.87 0.03 -48.01
N SER A 223 -8.72 0.32 -48.62
CA SER A 223 -7.55 -0.56 -48.57
C SER A 223 -6.25 0.11 -48.08
N THR A 224 -6.31 1.29 -47.47
CA THR A 224 -5.16 1.82 -46.72
C THR A 224 -5.21 1.32 -45.27
N PRO A 225 -4.33 0.40 -44.83
CA PRO A 225 -4.27 0.03 -43.43
C PRO A 225 -3.94 1.30 -42.62
N PRO A 226 -4.68 1.59 -41.53
CA PRO A 226 -4.37 2.74 -40.71
C PRO A 226 -2.93 2.61 -40.24
N THR A 227 -2.14 3.67 -40.37
CA THR A 227 -0.79 3.77 -39.81
C THR A 227 -0.89 3.65 -38.29
N ARG A 228 -0.89 2.40 -37.79
CA ARG A 228 -0.80 2.08 -36.37
C ARG A 228 0.66 2.27 -35.97
N PHE A 229 0.90 3.08 -34.96
CA PHE A 229 2.20 3.18 -34.30
C PHE A 229 2.51 1.80 -33.71
N PHE A 230 3.35 1.01 -34.40
CA PHE A 230 3.58 -0.42 -34.12
C PHE A 230 4.77 -0.70 -33.20
N THR A 231 5.27 0.31 -32.47
CA THR A 231 6.37 0.09 -31.52
C THR A 231 5.81 -0.47 -30.21
N GLU A 232 5.92 -1.79 -30.06
CA GLU A 232 5.59 -2.49 -28.84
C GLU A 232 6.68 -2.30 -27.77
N LYS A 233 6.26 -1.93 -26.56
CA LYS A 233 7.19 -1.73 -25.43
C LYS A 233 7.53 -3.10 -24.84
N LYS A 234 8.83 -3.40 -24.73
CA LYS A 234 9.31 -4.58 -24.01
C LYS A 234 9.13 -4.38 -22.51
N ILE A 235 8.34 -5.24 -21.87
CA ILE A 235 8.07 -5.20 -20.44
C ILE A 235 8.92 -6.28 -19.76
N PRO A 236 9.79 -5.96 -18.80
CA PRO A 236 10.57 -6.95 -18.07
C PRO A 236 9.71 -7.64 -16.99
N HIS A 237 10.08 -8.85 -16.57
CA HIS A 237 9.30 -9.67 -15.63
C HIS A 237 9.08 -9.01 -14.27
N GLU A 238 10.05 -8.21 -13.83
CA GLU A 238 10.00 -7.46 -12.58
C GLU A 238 8.80 -6.50 -12.56
N CYS A 239 8.43 -5.92 -13.71
CA CYS A 239 7.24 -5.07 -13.81
C CYS A 239 5.94 -5.82 -13.53
N LEU A 240 5.88 -7.13 -13.83
CA LEU A 240 4.72 -7.95 -13.47
C LEU A 240 4.64 -8.14 -11.96
N VAL A 241 5.78 -8.43 -11.31
CA VAL A 241 5.86 -8.58 -9.85
C VAL A 241 5.49 -7.26 -9.16
N ILE A 242 6.04 -6.14 -9.63
CA ILE A 242 5.72 -4.79 -9.13
C ILE A 242 4.20 -4.56 -9.20
N GLY A 243 3.59 -4.75 -10.37
CA GLY A 243 2.14 -4.56 -10.54
C GLY A 243 1.29 -5.50 -9.69
N ALA A 244 1.75 -6.75 -9.48
CA ALA A 244 1.09 -7.69 -8.58
C ALA A 244 1.13 -7.21 -7.12
N LEU A 245 2.27 -6.69 -6.63
CA LEU A 245 2.39 -6.15 -5.29
C LEU A 245 1.55 -4.86 -5.09
N GLU A 246 1.53 -3.96 -6.08
CA GLU A 246 0.67 -2.77 -6.06
C GLU A 246 -0.81 -3.16 -5.96
N SER A 247 -1.22 -4.16 -6.74
CA SER A 247 -2.59 -4.67 -6.75
C SER A 247 -2.95 -5.33 -5.41
N ALA A 248 -2.02 -6.07 -4.80
CA ALA A 248 -2.23 -6.70 -3.49
C ALA A 248 -2.49 -5.68 -2.37
N PHE A 249 -1.75 -4.58 -2.32
CA PHE A 249 -1.97 -3.51 -1.34
C PHE A 249 -3.33 -2.84 -1.52
N LYS A 250 -3.73 -2.61 -2.78
CA LYS A 250 -5.04 -2.06 -3.11
C LYS A 250 -6.16 -2.98 -2.66
N GLU A 251 -6.09 -4.27 -2.98
CA GLU A 251 -7.11 -5.25 -2.59
C GLU A 251 -7.18 -5.44 -1.07
N MET A 252 -6.05 -5.40 -0.37
CA MET A 252 -6.00 -5.43 1.08
C MET A 252 -6.73 -4.23 1.70
N ASP A 253 -6.48 -3.01 1.24
CA ASP A 253 -7.16 -1.81 1.76
C ASP A 253 -8.67 -1.81 1.44
N LEU A 254 -9.06 -2.27 0.24
CA LEU A 254 -10.46 -2.46 -0.14
C LEU A 254 -11.14 -3.56 0.68
N GLN A 255 -10.41 -4.61 1.08
CA GLN A 255 -10.95 -5.61 1.99
C GLN A 255 -11.18 -5.02 3.38
N ILE A 256 -10.24 -4.25 3.92
CA ILE A 256 -10.43 -3.54 5.20
C ILE A 256 -11.65 -2.62 5.13
N GLU A 257 -11.81 -1.87 4.03
CA GLU A 257 -12.98 -1.00 3.82
C GLU A 257 -14.30 -1.78 3.84
N ARG A 258 -14.36 -2.93 3.17
CA ARG A 258 -15.55 -3.78 3.10
C ARG A 258 -15.86 -4.45 4.43
N GLU A 259 -14.86 -4.98 5.10
CA GLU A 259 -15.04 -5.79 6.32
C GLU A 259 -15.40 -4.94 7.54
N ARG A 260 -15.15 -3.62 7.53
CA ARG A 260 -15.52 -2.73 8.65
C ARG A 260 -17.02 -2.61 8.92
N SER A 261 -17.87 -3.00 7.96
CA SER A 261 -19.33 -3.07 8.20
C SER A 261 -19.73 -4.29 9.04
N SER A 262 -18.85 -5.28 9.15
CA SER A 262 -19.09 -6.56 9.83
C SER A 262 -18.19 -6.77 11.04
N TYR A 263 -17.05 -6.09 11.08
CA TYR A 263 -16.05 -6.21 12.13
C TYR A 263 -15.56 -4.84 12.59
N ASN A 264 -15.18 -4.75 13.87
CA ASN A 264 -14.46 -3.60 14.38
C ASN A 264 -12.99 -3.68 13.95
N ILE A 265 -12.62 -2.92 12.92
CA ILE A 265 -11.26 -2.77 12.42
C ILE A 265 -10.82 -1.32 12.66
N SER A 266 -10.17 -1.09 13.80
CA SER A 266 -9.74 0.24 14.22
C SER A 266 -8.45 0.71 13.54
N GLY A 267 -8.34 2.04 13.42
CA GLY A 267 -7.11 2.72 13.06
C GLY A 267 -6.65 2.54 11.61
N GLY A 268 -5.35 2.78 11.43
CA GLY A 268 -4.62 2.53 10.20
C GLY A 268 -3.24 1.98 10.53
N CYS A 269 -2.46 1.70 9.49
CA CYS A 269 -1.07 1.32 9.65
C CYS A 269 -0.23 1.68 8.43
N THR A 270 1.06 1.88 8.65
CA THR A 270 2.03 1.73 7.56
C THR A 270 2.07 0.26 7.12
N ALA A 271 2.57 0.01 5.92
CA ALA A 271 2.76 -1.33 5.41
C ALA A 271 4.07 -1.40 4.62
N LEU A 272 5.01 -2.17 5.15
CA LEU A 272 6.28 -2.48 4.50
C LEU A 272 6.37 -3.99 4.34
N ILE A 273 6.53 -4.47 3.11
CA ILE A 273 6.76 -5.89 2.84
C ILE A 273 8.05 -6.09 2.06
N VAL A 274 8.66 -7.24 2.28
CA VAL A 274 9.81 -7.74 1.53
C VAL A 274 9.46 -9.10 0.95
N VAL A 275 9.67 -9.27 -0.35
CA VAL A 275 9.45 -10.54 -1.06
C VAL A 275 10.74 -10.97 -1.74
N CYS A 276 11.28 -12.12 -1.36
CA CYS A 276 12.37 -12.78 -2.08
C CYS A 276 11.77 -13.81 -3.05
N LEU A 277 11.80 -13.49 -4.34
CA LEU A 277 11.20 -14.29 -5.42
C LEU A 277 12.21 -14.42 -6.56
N LEU A 278 12.52 -15.68 -6.94
CA LEU A 278 13.42 -16.00 -8.06
C LEU A 278 14.77 -15.26 -8.00
N GLY A 279 15.39 -15.23 -6.81
CA GLY A 279 16.70 -14.60 -6.57
C GLY A 279 16.70 -13.07 -6.53
N LYS A 280 15.51 -12.44 -6.51
CA LYS A 280 15.35 -10.99 -6.41
C LYS A 280 14.59 -10.63 -5.14
N LEU A 281 15.02 -9.54 -4.51
CA LEU A 281 14.36 -8.95 -3.37
C LEU A 281 13.49 -7.77 -3.86
N TYR A 282 12.20 -7.80 -3.56
CA TYR A 282 11.26 -6.71 -3.80
C TYR A 282 10.86 -6.11 -2.46
N VAL A 283 10.97 -4.81 -2.31
CA VAL A 283 10.58 -4.08 -1.10
C VAL A 283 9.48 -3.12 -1.48
N ALA A 284 8.28 -3.35 -0.96
CA ALA A 284 7.12 -2.50 -1.19
C ALA A 284 6.77 -1.74 0.09
N ASN A 285 6.75 -0.41 0.03
CA ASN A 285 6.51 0.45 1.19
C ASN A 285 5.35 1.42 0.96
N ALA A 286 4.42 1.47 1.92
CA ALA A 286 3.36 2.46 2.03
C ALA A 286 3.33 3.01 3.46
N GLY A 287 3.93 4.17 3.68
CA GLY A 287 4.02 4.83 4.98
C GLY A 287 5.42 5.40 5.25
N ASP A 288 5.74 5.63 6.53
CA ASP A 288 7.05 6.13 6.98
C ASP A 288 7.92 5.04 7.64
N SER A 289 7.52 3.76 7.53
CA SER A 289 8.40 2.62 7.75
C SER A 289 9.58 2.63 6.75
N ARG A 290 10.69 1.98 7.12
CA ARG A 290 11.93 2.00 6.33
C ARG A 290 12.62 0.64 6.24
N ALA A 291 13.13 0.33 5.06
CA ALA A 291 14.01 -0.81 4.79
C ALA A 291 15.34 -0.36 4.20
N ILE A 292 16.41 -1.03 4.63
CA ILE A 292 17.77 -0.84 4.11
C ILE A 292 18.43 -2.21 3.93
N ILE A 293 19.36 -2.29 2.97
CA ILE A 293 20.30 -3.41 2.86
C ILE A 293 21.66 -2.92 3.35
N ILE A 294 22.32 -3.72 4.19
CA ILE A 294 23.72 -3.50 4.56
C ILE A 294 24.54 -4.58 3.87
N ARG A 295 25.41 -4.19 2.93
CA ARG A 295 26.24 -5.11 2.16
C ARG A 295 27.66 -4.56 2.08
N ASN A 296 28.65 -5.35 2.51
CA ASN A 296 30.06 -4.95 2.52
C ASN A 296 30.34 -3.62 3.24
N GLY A 297 29.58 -3.31 4.30
CA GLY A 297 29.68 -2.05 5.03
C GLY A 297 28.94 -0.86 4.39
N GLU A 298 28.35 -1.02 3.21
CA GLU A 298 27.55 0.00 2.55
C GLU A 298 26.06 -0.12 2.91
N ILE A 299 25.39 1.03 3.10
CA ILE A 299 23.96 1.12 3.37
C ILE A 299 23.24 1.49 2.07
N ILE A 300 22.36 0.61 1.61
CA ILE A 300 21.55 0.80 0.41
C ILE A 300 20.09 1.01 0.86
N PRO A 301 19.51 2.22 0.67
CA PRO A 301 18.11 2.47 0.99
C PRO A 301 17.20 1.70 0.02
N MET A 302 16.21 0.98 0.56
CA MET A 302 15.27 0.16 -0.21
C MET A 302 13.82 0.64 -0.11
N SER A 303 13.60 1.86 0.40
CA SER A 303 12.28 2.47 0.55
C SER A 303 12.40 3.98 0.73
N SER A 304 11.40 4.74 0.27
CA SER A 304 11.20 6.16 0.62
C SER A 304 10.09 6.30 1.66
N GLU A 305 10.12 7.38 2.45
CA GLU A 305 9.08 7.69 3.45
C GLU A 305 7.96 8.54 2.84
N PHE A 306 6.72 8.23 3.20
CA PHE A 306 5.52 8.89 2.70
C PHE A 306 4.84 9.75 3.77
N THR A 307 5.41 10.93 4.01
CA THR A 307 4.95 11.92 4.97
C THR A 307 4.19 13.07 4.29
N PRO A 308 3.49 13.93 5.05
CA PRO A 308 2.84 15.12 4.49
C PRO A 308 3.79 16.03 3.71
N GLU A 309 5.06 16.10 4.10
CA GLU A 309 6.07 16.92 3.42
C GLU A 309 6.55 16.28 2.12
N THR A 310 6.89 14.98 2.14
CA THR A 310 7.38 14.29 0.93
C THR A 310 6.31 14.19 -0.14
N GLU A 311 5.04 14.09 0.26
CA GLU A 311 3.89 13.97 -0.65
C GLU A 311 3.12 15.30 -0.85
N ARG A 312 3.70 16.43 -0.43
CA ARG A 312 3.06 17.76 -0.47
C ARG A 312 2.38 18.06 -1.81
N GLN A 313 3.10 17.89 -2.93
CA GLN A 313 2.56 18.23 -4.25
C GLN A 313 1.34 17.37 -4.61
N ARG A 314 1.36 16.08 -4.28
CA ARG A 314 0.22 15.18 -4.50
C ARG A 314 -0.99 15.63 -3.68
N LEU A 315 -0.77 15.95 -2.40
CA LEU A 315 -1.82 16.40 -1.49
C LEU A 315 -2.43 17.73 -1.94
N GLN A 316 -1.60 18.71 -2.26
CA GLN A 316 -2.06 20.02 -2.74
C GLN A 316 -2.77 19.91 -4.09
N TYR A 317 -2.28 19.05 -5.00
CA TYR A 317 -2.92 18.83 -6.30
C TYR A 317 -4.33 18.24 -6.13
N LEU A 318 -4.48 17.24 -5.26
CA LEU A 318 -5.79 16.67 -4.95
C LEU A 318 -6.74 17.73 -4.38
N ALA A 319 -6.26 18.51 -3.40
CA ALA A 319 -7.04 19.58 -2.77
C ALA A 319 -7.42 20.71 -3.74
N PHE A 320 -6.55 21.03 -4.70
CA PHE A 320 -6.84 21.96 -5.78
C PHE A 320 -7.92 21.43 -6.72
N MET A 321 -7.81 20.15 -7.13
CA MET A 321 -8.79 19.51 -8.03
C MET A 321 -10.13 19.23 -7.36
N GLN A 322 -10.14 18.98 -6.05
CA GLN A 322 -11.31 18.61 -5.25
C GLN A 322 -11.41 19.48 -3.98
N PRO A 323 -11.69 20.79 -4.13
CA PRO A 323 -11.68 21.74 -3.00
C PRO A 323 -12.75 21.45 -1.94
N HIS A 324 -13.81 20.71 -2.28
CA HIS A 324 -14.83 20.27 -1.33
C HIS A 324 -14.27 19.37 -0.22
N LEU A 325 -13.16 18.65 -0.48
CA LEU A 325 -12.47 17.83 0.52
C LEU A 325 -11.84 18.67 1.64
N LEU A 326 -11.63 19.97 1.43
CA LEU A 326 -11.08 20.89 2.44
C LEU A 326 -12.15 21.45 3.39
N GLY A 327 -13.43 21.13 3.17
CA GLY A 327 -14.55 21.58 4.00
C GLY A 327 -14.71 23.10 4.11
N ASN A 328 -14.08 23.87 3.21
CA ASN A 328 -13.95 25.33 3.29
C ASN A 328 -13.23 25.85 4.57
N GLU A 329 -12.58 24.97 5.32
CA GLU A 329 -11.84 25.29 6.54
C GLU A 329 -10.33 25.34 6.29
N PHE A 330 -9.88 24.61 5.27
CA PHE A 330 -8.48 24.47 4.89
C PHE A 330 -8.18 25.12 3.54
N THR A 331 -6.93 25.55 3.38
CA THR A 331 -6.36 25.97 2.10
C THR A 331 -5.31 24.96 1.66
N HIS A 332 -5.26 24.68 0.37
CA HIS A 332 -4.20 23.87 -0.22
C HIS A 332 -2.90 24.65 -0.35
N LEU A 333 -2.93 25.99 -0.35
CA LEU A 333 -1.73 26.80 -0.45
C LEU A 333 -0.89 26.71 0.82
N GLU A 334 0.43 26.67 0.62
CA GLU A 334 1.36 26.72 1.72
C GLU A 334 1.98 28.11 1.84
N PHE A 335 2.07 28.58 3.08
CA PHE A 335 2.71 29.83 3.46
C PHE A 335 3.83 29.51 4.47
N PRO A 336 4.91 30.32 4.56
CA PRO A 336 6.00 30.09 5.52
C PRO A 336 5.53 30.10 6.99
N ARG A 337 4.36 30.68 7.25
CA ARG A 337 3.66 30.61 8.53
C ARG A 337 2.17 30.88 8.31
N ARG A 338 1.39 30.68 9.36
CA ARG A 338 -0.03 31.05 9.38
C ARG A 338 -0.22 32.53 9.04
N VAL A 339 -1.08 32.78 8.05
CA VAL A 339 -1.50 34.12 7.61
C VAL A 339 -2.40 34.76 8.66
N GLN A 340 -2.18 36.04 8.93
CA GLN A 340 -2.95 36.82 9.90
C GLN A 340 -3.87 37.83 9.18
N ARG A 341 -5.02 38.15 9.79
CA ARG A 341 -5.96 39.15 9.23
C ARG A 341 -5.33 40.51 8.90
N LYS A 342 -4.34 40.95 9.68
CA LYS A 342 -3.60 42.20 9.44
C LYS A 342 -2.72 42.20 8.17
N GLU A 343 -2.68 41.06 7.47
CA GLU A 343 -1.86 40.83 6.28
C GLU A 343 -2.69 40.80 4.99
N LEU A 344 -4.03 40.88 5.09
CA LEU A 344 -4.91 41.03 3.93
C LEU A 344 -4.46 42.21 3.06
N GLY A 345 -4.39 41.97 1.75
CA GLY A 345 -3.92 42.94 0.75
C GLY A 345 -2.39 43.11 0.68
N LYS A 346 -1.60 42.49 1.58
CA LYS A 346 -0.12 42.50 1.50
C LYS A 346 0.38 41.34 0.66
N LYS A 347 1.60 41.47 0.14
CA LYS A 347 2.28 40.36 -0.53
C LYS A 347 2.99 39.46 0.49
N MET A 348 2.80 38.15 0.38
CA MET A 348 3.49 37.14 1.19
C MET A 348 3.97 35.99 0.31
N LEU A 349 5.06 35.34 0.72
CA LEU A 349 5.55 34.12 0.09
C LEU A 349 4.51 33.01 0.19
N TYR A 350 4.30 32.28 -0.89
CA TYR A 350 3.44 31.11 -0.94
C TYR A 350 4.02 30.08 -1.93
N ARG A 351 3.55 28.84 -1.83
CA ARG A 351 3.77 27.83 -2.86
C ARG A 351 2.54 26.94 -3.05
N ASP A 352 2.33 26.54 -4.30
CA ASP A 352 1.21 25.72 -4.75
C ASP A 352 1.69 24.33 -5.23
N PHE A 353 0.77 23.45 -5.63
CA PHE A 353 1.03 22.07 -6.03
C PHE A 353 2.04 21.95 -7.18
N ASN A 354 2.02 22.90 -8.13
CA ASN A 354 2.91 22.92 -9.29
C ASN A 354 4.27 23.59 -9.02
N MET A 355 4.50 24.07 -7.80
CA MET A 355 5.72 24.80 -7.43
C MET A 355 6.65 23.93 -6.59
N THR A 356 7.92 23.86 -6.97
CA THR A 356 9.00 23.37 -6.09
C THR A 356 9.66 24.51 -5.29
N GLY A 357 9.62 25.73 -5.83
CA GLY A 357 10.07 26.97 -5.17
C GLY A 357 8.94 27.77 -4.52
N TRP A 358 9.21 29.05 -4.24
CA TRP A 358 8.27 30.00 -3.64
C TRP A 358 8.02 31.20 -4.56
N ALA A 359 6.81 31.76 -4.50
CA ALA A 359 6.43 32.99 -5.20
C ALA A 359 5.73 33.94 -4.23
N TYR A 360 5.46 35.19 -4.65
CA TYR A 360 4.65 36.13 -3.86
C TYR A 360 3.23 36.22 -4.41
N LYS A 361 2.23 36.10 -3.54
CA LYS A 361 0.83 36.47 -3.86
C LYS A 361 0.34 37.58 -2.95
N THR A 362 -0.65 38.33 -3.41
CA THR A 362 -1.45 39.20 -2.55
C THR A 362 -2.37 38.33 -1.69
N ILE A 363 -2.38 38.57 -0.38
CA ILE A 363 -3.17 37.81 0.58
C ILE A 363 -4.65 38.19 0.50
N GLU A 364 -5.50 37.17 0.44
CA GLU A 364 -6.96 37.23 0.36
C GLU A 364 -7.61 36.54 1.57
N ASP A 365 -8.92 36.72 1.78
CA ASP A 365 -9.63 36.13 2.92
C ASP A 365 -9.52 34.60 2.99
N ASP A 366 -9.48 33.93 1.83
CA ASP A 366 -9.34 32.48 1.72
C ASP A 366 -7.97 31.97 2.20
N ASP A 367 -6.93 32.81 2.22
CA ASP A 367 -5.61 32.44 2.72
C ASP A 367 -5.55 32.40 4.26
N LEU A 368 -6.58 32.89 4.94
CA LEU A 368 -6.70 32.82 6.41
C LEU A 368 -7.14 31.43 6.90
N LYS A 369 -7.58 30.56 5.98
CA LYS A 369 -7.93 29.15 6.25
C LYS A 369 -6.72 28.39 6.79
N PHE A 370 -6.96 27.27 7.48
CA PHE A 370 -5.86 26.46 7.99
C PHE A 370 -5.10 25.77 6.86
N PRO A 371 -3.76 25.60 6.95
CA PRO A 371 -3.03 24.94 5.88
C PRO A 371 -3.36 23.44 5.84
N LEU A 372 -3.46 22.89 4.62
CA LEU A 372 -3.63 21.46 4.39
C LEU A 372 -2.52 20.63 5.05
N ILE A 373 -1.28 21.12 5.05
CA ILE A 373 -0.15 20.51 5.75
C ILE A 373 0.26 21.44 6.87
N TYR A 374 0.17 20.94 8.11
CA TYR A 374 0.47 21.71 9.32
C TYR A 374 1.65 21.11 10.06
N GLY A 375 2.59 21.97 10.47
CA GLY A 375 3.83 21.55 11.15
C GLY A 375 4.94 21.19 10.16
N GLU A 376 6.09 20.82 10.71
CA GLU A 376 7.31 20.50 9.95
C GLU A 376 7.97 19.23 10.50
N GLY A 377 8.70 18.51 9.65
CA GLY A 377 9.39 17.27 9.98
C GLY A 377 8.46 16.24 10.64
N LYS A 378 8.90 15.64 11.75
CA LYS A 378 8.13 14.63 12.51
C LYS A 378 6.78 15.14 13.06
N LYS A 379 6.57 16.46 13.07
CA LYS A 379 5.32 17.10 13.52
C LYS A 379 4.41 17.51 12.36
N ALA A 380 4.81 17.30 11.10
CA ALA A 380 3.98 17.57 9.95
C ALA A 380 2.75 16.66 9.94
N ARG A 381 1.58 17.22 9.67
CA ARG A 381 0.29 16.52 9.68
C ARG A 381 -0.60 16.99 8.54
N VAL A 382 -1.30 16.07 7.87
CA VAL A 382 -2.41 16.43 6.97
C VAL A 382 -3.59 16.89 7.81
N MET A 383 -4.05 18.13 7.58
CA MET A 383 -5.13 18.81 8.28
C MET A 383 -5.02 18.67 9.81
N ALA A 384 -3.80 18.83 10.34
CA ALA A 384 -3.46 18.68 11.75
C ALA A 384 -3.89 17.32 12.38
N THR A 385 -4.09 16.29 11.57
CA THR A 385 -4.66 15.00 12.00
C THR A 385 -3.66 13.85 11.92
N ILE A 386 -3.11 13.54 10.74
CA ILE A 386 -2.29 12.33 10.52
C ILE A 386 -0.89 12.65 9.98
N GLY A 387 0.12 11.92 10.46
CA GLY A 387 1.55 12.11 10.13
C GLY A 387 2.07 11.27 8.97
N VAL A 388 1.24 10.39 8.42
CA VAL A 388 1.53 9.55 7.25
C VAL A 388 0.52 9.84 6.15
N THR A 389 0.92 9.61 4.90
CA THR A 389 0.09 9.89 3.72
C THR A 389 -0.17 8.66 2.87
N ARG A 390 0.47 7.54 3.22
CA ARG A 390 0.24 6.23 2.63
C ARG A 390 0.19 5.16 3.72
N GLY A 391 -0.55 4.09 3.46
CA GLY A 391 -0.81 3.02 4.41
C GLY A 391 -2.16 2.33 4.17
N LEU A 392 -2.53 1.43 5.07
CA LEU A 392 -3.78 0.68 5.05
C LEU A 392 -4.72 1.17 6.17
N GLY A 393 -6.03 1.14 5.95
CA GLY A 393 -7.02 1.54 6.96
C GLY A 393 -7.35 3.03 6.95
N ASP A 394 -7.63 3.62 8.13
CA ASP A 394 -8.03 5.03 8.31
C ASP A 394 -9.30 5.46 7.55
N HIS A 395 -10.17 4.51 7.20
CA HIS A 395 -11.38 4.78 6.40
C HIS A 395 -12.38 5.71 7.10
N ASP A 396 -12.40 5.70 8.43
CA ASP A 396 -13.28 6.55 9.25
C ASP A 396 -12.56 7.74 9.88
N LEU A 397 -11.28 7.93 9.57
CA LEU A 397 -10.50 9.02 10.14
C LEU A 397 -11.02 10.37 9.66
N LYS A 398 -11.32 11.24 10.62
CA LYS A 398 -11.82 12.60 10.39
C LYS A 398 -10.91 13.64 11.06
N VAL A 399 -10.89 14.84 10.51
CA VAL A 399 -10.35 16.01 11.21
C VAL A 399 -11.16 16.20 12.50
N HIS A 400 -10.46 16.37 13.62
CA HIS A 400 -11.04 16.55 14.95
C HIS A 400 -12.16 17.59 14.97
N ASP A 401 -13.30 17.27 15.61
CA ASP A 401 -14.51 18.11 15.70
C ASP A 401 -15.11 18.55 14.35
N SER A 402 -14.91 17.77 13.27
CA SER A 402 -15.46 18.09 11.95
C SER A 402 -16.04 16.86 11.25
N ASN A 403 -16.69 17.08 10.10
CA ASN A 403 -17.13 16.02 9.18
C ASN A 403 -16.20 15.85 7.97
N ILE A 404 -14.97 16.36 8.05
CA ILE A 404 -13.99 16.27 6.97
C ILE A 404 -13.23 14.94 7.12
N TYR A 405 -13.41 14.05 6.14
CA TYR A 405 -12.71 12.77 6.09
C TYR A 405 -11.27 12.94 5.58
N ILE A 406 -10.34 12.23 6.19
CA ILE A 406 -8.92 12.24 5.83
C ILE A 406 -8.62 11.23 4.71
N LYS A 407 -9.32 10.09 4.68
CA LYS A 407 -9.05 8.97 3.76
C LYS A 407 -8.80 9.38 2.30
N PRO A 408 -9.52 10.35 1.68
CA PRO A 408 -9.24 10.79 0.31
C PRO A 408 -7.80 11.26 0.07
N PHE A 409 -7.11 11.76 1.10
CA PHE A 409 -5.72 12.21 1.02
C PHE A 409 -4.70 11.08 1.22
N LEU A 410 -5.14 9.92 1.70
CA LEU A 410 -4.32 8.74 1.98
C LEU A 410 -4.33 7.78 0.78
N SER A 411 -3.21 7.12 0.53
CA SER A 411 -3.10 6.09 -0.52
C SER A 411 -2.57 4.78 0.03
N SER A 412 -3.18 3.66 -0.33
CA SER A 412 -2.62 2.34 -0.07
C SER A 412 -1.54 1.92 -1.07
N ALA A 413 -1.33 2.69 -2.14
CA ALA A 413 -0.39 2.33 -3.20
C ALA A 413 1.07 2.39 -2.70
N PRO A 414 1.79 1.25 -2.70
CA PRO A 414 3.18 1.23 -2.28
C PRO A 414 4.11 1.81 -3.35
N GLU A 415 5.30 2.23 -2.95
CA GLU A 415 6.46 2.31 -3.85
C GLU A 415 7.27 1.03 -3.73
N ILE A 416 7.69 0.48 -4.88
CA ILE A 416 8.45 -0.77 -4.93
C ILE A 416 9.87 -0.52 -5.44
N PHE A 417 10.86 -0.89 -4.64
CA PHE A 417 12.24 -1.07 -5.09
C PHE A 417 12.54 -2.55 -5.23
N PHE A 418 13.44 -2.90 -6.15
CA PHE A 418 13.97 -4.26 -6.21
C PHE A 418 15.49 -4.26 -6.30
N SER A 419 16.11 -5.31 -5.76
CA SER A 419 17.54 -5.57 -5.85
C SER A 419 17.78 -7.05 -6.15
N PHE A 420 18.89 -7.34 -6.82
CA PHE A 420 19.43 -8.69 -6.87
C PHE A 420 20.09 -9.02 -5.52
N ILE A 421 19.98 -10.29 -5.13
CA ILE A 421 20.59 -10.83 -3.92
C ILE A 421 22.08 -11.10 -4.15
#